data_AF-A0A0B2NQR1-F1
#
_entry.id   AF-A0A0B2NQR1-F1
#
_cell.length_a   1.000
_cell.length_b   1.000
_cell.length_c   1.000
_cell.angle_alpha   90.00
_cell.angle_beta   90.00
_cell.angle_gamma   90.00
#
_symmetry.space_group_name_H-M   'P 1'
#
loop_
_entity.id
_entity.type
_entity.pdbx_description
1 polymer ?
#
loop_
_entity_poly.entity_id
_entity_poly.type
_entity_poly.pdbx_seq_one_letter_code
_entity_poly.pdbx_strand_id
1 'polypeptide(L)'
;MTLEEGKVKIEKFDGRDFSFWKMQIEDYLYQKKLYQPLSGVKPEDMKQEEWNLLDRQALGVIKLTLANNVAFNIVNEKTTAGLMKALSDMYEKSSTANKVYLMHQLFSLKMGEVQIKFEDEVKALILLSSLPDSWAATVTAVSSSTRENTLKLSNIRDLILSE
;
A
#
# COMPACT_ATOMS: atom_id res chain seq x y z
N MET A 1 -13.07 36.27 -17.61
CA MET A 1 -12.04 35.21 -17.55
C MET A 1 -12.76 33.88 -17.42
N THR A 2 -12.95 33.18 -18.53
CA THR A 2 -13.41 31.80 -18.56
C THR A 2 -12.28 30.91 -18.06
N LEU A 3 -12.48 30.23 -16.93
CA LEU A 3 -11.61 29.16 -16.48
C LEU A 3 -11.76 28.03 -17.50
N GLU A 4 -10.84 27.93 -18.45
CA GLU A 4 -10.68 26.70 -19.21
C GLU A 4 -10.40 25.58 -18.22
N GLU A 5 -11.22 24.52 -18.25
CA GLU A 5 -11.06 23.32 -17.46
C GLU A 5 -9.72 22.65 -17.83
N GLY A 6 -8.65 23.08 -17.15
CA GLY A 6 -7.39 22.35 -17.14
C GLY A 6 -7.70 20.93 -16.67
N LYS A 7 -7.56 19.94 -17.56
CA LYS A 7 -7.70 18.52 -17.21
C LYS A 7 -6.81 18.23 -16.01
N VAL A 8 -7.40 18.05 -14.83
CA VAL A 8 -6.70 17.60 -13.64
C VAL A 8 -6.05 16.26 -13.98
N LYS A 9 -4.73 16.24 -14.09
CA LYS A 9 -3.97 15.04 -14.41
C LYS A 9 -3.56 14.39 -13.10
N ILE A 10 -4.28 13.35 -12.71
CA ILE A 10 -3.90 12.48 -11.59
C ILE A 10 -2.89 11.48 -12.13
N GLU A 11 -1.73 11.39 -11.51
CA GLU A 11 -0.74 10.38 -11.86
C GLU A 11 -1.24 8.98 -11.47
N LYS A 12 -0.76 7.97 -12.20
CA LYS A 12 -1.13 6.59 -11.87
C LYS A 12 -0.44 6.17 -10.57
N PHE A 13 -1.21 5.69 -9.61
CA PHE A 13 -0.70 5.12 -8.38
C PHE A 13 0.02 3.81 -8.65
N ASP A 14 1.31 3.78 -8.32
CA ASP A 14 2.20 2.64 -8.51
C ASP A 14 2.56 1.92 -7.21
N GLY A 15 2.02 2.37 -6.07
CA GLY A 15 2.31 1.86 -4.74
C GLY A 15 3.09 2.85 -3.85
N ARG A 16 3.55 3.98 -4.38
CA ARG A 16 4.25 5.03 -3.62
C ARG A 16 3.32 6.17 -3.20
N ASP A 17 3.60 6.76 -2.05
CA ASP A 17 2.90 7.93 -1.51
C ASP A 17 1.37 7.81 -1.52
N PHE A 18 0.87 6.66 -1.04
CA PHE A 18 -0.55 6.33 -1.04
C PHE A 18 -1.41 7.45 -0.42
N SER A 19 -0.98 8.06 0.69
CA SER A 19 -1.71 9.16 1.33
C SER A 19 -1.88 10.37 0.42
N PHE A 20 -0.87 10.70 -0.39
CA PHE A 20 -0.95 11.82 -1.34
C PHE A 20 -1.86 11.47 -2.52
N TRP A 21 -1.69 10.29 -3.11
CA TRP A 21 -2.58 9.84 -4.19
C TRP A 21 -4.04 9.75 -3.71
N LYS A 22 -4.27 9.22 -2.51
CA LYS A 22 -5.58 9.12 -1.86
C LYS A 22 -6.24 10.48 -1.73
N MET A 23 -5.50 11.47 -1.23
CA MET A 23 -5.97 12.86 -1.15
C MET A 23 -6.40 13.38 -2.54
N GLN A 24 -5.58 13.20 -3.57
CA GLN A 24 -5.88 13.70 -4.91
C GLN A 24 -7.12 13.04 -5.54
N ILE A 25 -7.26 11.71 -5.41
CA ILE A 25 -8.38 10.99 -5.99
C ILE A 25 -9.69 11.29 -5.25
N GLU A 26 -9.65 11.47 -3.92
CA GLU A 26 -10.81 11.89 -3.14
C GLU A 26 -11.28 13.28 -3.58
N ASP A 27 -10.41 14.28 -3.62
CA ASP A 27 -10.73 15.64 -4.08
C ASP A 27 -11.32 15.64 -5.50
N TYR A 28 -10.77 14.83 -6.40
CA TYR A 28 -11.29 14.70 -7.76
C TYR A 28 -12.69 14.09 -7.79
N LEU A 29 -12.96 13.06 -6.98
CA LEU A 29 -14.30 12.48 -6.87
C LEU A 29 -15.29 13.51 -6.29
N TYR A 30 -14.89 14.34 -5.33
CA TYR A 30 -15.71 15.46 -4.85
C TYR A 30 -16.03 16.46 -5.95
N GLN A 31 -15.04 16.90 -6.72
CA GLN A 31 -15.24 17.81 -7.85
C GLN A 31 -16.20 17.23 -8.91
N LYS A 32 -16.16 15.92 -9.13
CA LYS A 32 -17.03 15.22 -10.09
C LYS A 32 -18.36 14.76 -9.49
N LYS A 33 -18.64 15.05 -8.21
CA LYS A 33 -19.84 14.59 -7.48
C LYS A 33 -19.98 13.05 -7.45
N LEU A 34 -18.85 12.34 -7.42
CA LEU A 34 -18.74 10.88 -7.38
C LEU A 34 -18.24 10.36 -6.01
N TYR A 35 -18.29 11.19 -4.96
CA TYR A 35 -17.68 10.87 -3.66
C TYR A 35 -18.55 9.95 -2.77
N GLN A 36 -19.88 9.97 -2.94
CA GLN A 36 -20.79 9.23 -2.05
C GLN A 36 -20.46 7.73 -1.91
N PRO A 37 -20.09 7.01 -2.99
CA PRO A 37 -19.73 5.59 -2.90
C PRO A 37 -18.51 5.27 -2.04
N LEU A 38 -17.67 6.25 -1.69
CA LEU A 38 -16.54 6.06 -0.78
C LEU A 38 -16.98 5.64 0.62
N SER A 39 -18.17 6.06 1.08
CA SER A 39 -18.71 5.67 2.38
C SER A 39 -19.15 4.20 2.43
N GLY A 40 -19.46 3.62 1.27
CA GLY A 40 -20.07 2.29 1.16
C GLY A 40 -21.52 2.20 1.62
N VAL A 41 -22.12 3.31 2.07
CA VAL A 41 -23.50 3.36 2.58
C VAL A 41 -24.37 4.11 1.59
N LYS A 42 -25.35 3.41 1.01
CA LYS A 42 -26.35 4.01 0.12
C LYS A 42 -27.30 4.92 0.93
N PRO A 43 -27.54 6.17 0.51
CA PRO A 43 -28.57 7.03 1.08
C PRO A 43 -29.98 6.40 1.01
N GLU A 44 -30.84 6.67 1.98
CA GLU A 44 -32.21 6.10 2.05
C GLU A 44 -33.09 6.57 0.89
N ASP A 45 -32.93 7.83 0.48
CA ASP A 45 -33.67 8.50 -0.59
C ASP A 45 -33.24 8.10 -2.01
N MET A 46 -32.11 7.40 -2.15
CA MET A 46 -31.56 6.99 -3.45
C MET A 46 -32.03 5.60 -3.88
N LYS A 47 -32.38 5.46 -5.16
CA LYS A 47 -32.73 4.15 -5.76
C LYS A 47 -31.50 3.24 -5.88
N GLN A 48 -31.70 1.93 -5.83
CA GLN A 48 -30.60 0.98 -5.89
C GLN A 48 -29.87 1.01 -7.23
N GLU A 49 -30.58 1.18 -8.34
CA GLU A 49 -30.01 1.24 -9.69
C GLU A 49 -29.15 2.49 -9.87
N GLU A 50 -29.61 3.63 -9.33
CA GLU A 50 -28.88 4.89 -9.32
C GLU A 50 -27.59 4.78 -8.49
N TRP A 51 -27.69 4.18 -7.30
CA TRP A 51 -26.53 3.88 -6.46
C TRP A 51 -25.51 2.98 -7.17
N ASN A 52 -25.97 1.89 -7.80
CA ASN A 52 -25.09 0.96 -8.51
C ASN A 52 -24.37 1.64 -9.68
N LEU A 53 -25.05 2.54 -10.39
CA LEU A 53 -24.44 3.33 -11.47
C LEU A 53 -23.39 4.29 -10.92
N LEU A 54 -23.72 5.03 -9.85
CA LEU A 54 -22.81 5.96 -9.20
C LEU A 54 -21.56 5.26 -8.66
N ASP A 55 -21.75 4.14 -7.97
CA ASP A 55 -20.66 3.30 -7.47
C ASP A 55 -19.80 2.75 -8.61
N ARG A 56 -20.42 2.28 -9.71
CA ARG A 56 -19.66 1.79 -10.87
C ARG A 56 -18.83 2.89 -11.54
N GLN A 57 -19.33 4.12 -11.57
CA GLN A 57 -18.63 5.29 -12.12
C GLN A 57 -17.43 5.67 -11.24
N ALA A 58 -17.64 5.84 -9.93
CA ALA A 58 -16.57 6.14 -8.98
C ALA A 58 -15.48 5.05 -8.99
N LEU A 59 -15.89 3.77 -8.95
CA LEU A 59 -15.00 2.62 -9.07
C LEU A 59 -14.16 2.68 -10.36
N GLY A 60 -14.79 3.04 -11.49
CA GLY A 60 -14.11 3.16 -12.77
C GLY A 60 -13.04 4.25 -12.76
N VAL A 61 -13.35 5.41 -12.18
CA VAL A 61 -12.40 6.52 -12.03
C VAL A 61 -11.18 6.09 -11.22
N ILE A 62 -11.37 5.48 -10.05
CA ILE A 62 -10.25 5.01 -9.23
C ILE A 62 -9.43 3.96 -9.98
N LYS A 63 -10.06 2.96 -10.62
CA LYS A 63 -9.34 1.92 -11.38
C LYS A 63 -8.48 2.51 -12.51
N LEU A 64 -8.91 3.60 -13.14
CA LEU A 64 -8.15 4.28 -14.21
C LEU A 64 -6.93 5.05 -13.70
N THR A 65 -6.90 5.41 -12.42
CA THR A 65 -5.74 6.07 -11.79
C THR A 65 -4.78 5.07 -11.14
N LEU A 66 -4.94 3.76 -11.37
CA LEU A 66 -4.00 2.74 -10.91
C LEU A 66 -3.02 2.34 -12.02
N ALA A 67 -1.76 2.10 -11.63
CA ALA A 67 -0.81 1.40 -12.48
C ALA A 67 -1.12 -0.11 -12.53
N ASN A 68 -0.65 -0.79 -13.57
CA ASN A 68 -0.99 -2.19 -13.83
C ASN A 68 -0.61 -3.10 -12.64
N ASN A 69 0.55 -2.86 -12.02
CA ASN A 69 1.05 -3.64 -10.89
C ASN A 69 0.14 -3.55 -9.64
N VAL A 70 -0.58 -2.43 -9.46
CA VAL A 70 -1.52 -2.25 -8.35
C VAL A 70 -2.91 -2.80 -8.70
N ALA A 71 -3.35 -2.56 -9.95
CA ALA A 71 -4.68 -2.96 -10.42
C ALA A 71 -4.94 -4.48 -10.34
N PHE A 72 -3.92 -5.32 -10.52
CA PHE A 72 -4.06 -6.78 -10.39
C PHE A 72 -4.49 -7.23 -9.00
N ASN A 73 -4.07 -6.52 -7.94
CA ASN A 73 -4.36 -6.90 -6.57
C ASN A 73 -5.83 -6.62 -6.18
N ILE A 74 -6.49 -5.71 -6.88
CA ILE A 74 -7.86 -5.25 -6.59
C ILE A 74 -8.86 -5.64 -7.68
N VAL A 75 -8.48 -6.52 -8.61
CA VAL A 75 -9.31 -6.89 -9.78
C VAL A 75 -10.68 -7.46 -9.36
N ASN A 76 -10.73 -8.13 -8.21
CA ASN A 76 -11.95 -8.74 -7.67
C ASN A 76 -12.85 -7.75 -6.90
N GLU A 77 -12.38 -6.52 -6.65
CA GLU A 77 -13.16 -5.50 -5.94
C GLU A 77 -14.27 -4.95 -6.83
N LYS A 78 -15.50 -5.09 -6.33
CA LYS A 78 -16.75 -4.76 -7.05
C LYS A 78 -17.35 -3.42 -6.65
N THR A 79 -16.98 -2.89 -5.49
CA THR A 79 -17.52 -1.63 -4.95
C THR A 79 -16.42 -0.63 -4.70
N THR A 80 -16.74 0.66 -4.78
CA THR A 80 -15.78 1.76 -4.55
C THR A 80 -15.21 1.68 -3.14
N ALA A 81 -16.08 1.51 -2.14
CA ALA A 81 -15.67 1.36 -0.75
C ALA A 81 -14.80 0.11 -0.52
N GLY A 82 -15.15 -1.03 -1.14
CA GLY A 82 -14.36 -2.26 -1.05
C GLY A 82 -12.95 -2.07 -1.62
N LEU A 83 -12.87 -1.48 -2.83
CA LEU A 83 -11.60 -1.14 -3.46
C LEU A 83 -10.77 -0.19 -2.59
N MET A 84 -11.38 0.88 -2.07
CA MET A 84 -10.66 1.87 -1.28
C MET A 84 -10.18 1.28 0.05
N LYS A 85 -10.99 0.43 0.67
CA LYS A 85 -10.61 -0.33 1.87
C LYS A 85 -9.45 -1.28 1.57
N ALA A 86 -9.51 -2.03 0.48
CA ALA A 86 -8.43 -2.95 0.09
C ALA A 86 -7.11 -2.21 -0.13
N LEU A 87 -7.13 -1.09 -0.85
CA LEU A 87 -5.95 -0.24 -1.03
C LEU A 87 -5.46 0.32 0.31
N SER A 88 -6.37 0.78 1.17
CA SER A 88 -6.00 1.31 2.48
C SER A 88 -5.38 0.23 3.39
N ASP A 89 -5.96 -0.97 3.42
CA ASP A 89 -5.38 -2.10 4.16
C ASP A 89 -4.00 -2.50 3.60
N MET A 90 -3.80 -2.39 2.28
CA MET A 90 -2.54 -2.74 1.62
C MET A 90 -1.44 -1.67 1.70
N TYR A 91 -1.80 -0.38 1.77
CA TYR A 91 -0.87 0.75 1.59
C TYR A 91 -0.91 1.80 2.72
N GLU A 92 -1.96 1.81 3.54
CA GLU A 92 -2.13 2.74 4.67
C GLU A 92 -1.72 2.07 5.99
N LYS A 93 -2.09 0.80 6.18
CA LYS A 93 -1.65 -0.02 7.33
C LYS A 93 -0.30 -0.71 7.12
N SER A 94 0.20 -0.77 5.90
CA SER A 94 1.53 -1.28 5.57
C SER A 94 2.59 -0.20 5.81
N SER A 95 2.60 0.32 7.03
CA SER A 95 3.85 0.77 7.64
C SER A 95 4.85 -0.39 7.48
N THR A 96 6.07 -0.06 7.06
CA THR A 96 7.27 -0.67 7.62
C THR A 96 7.35 -2.22 7.59
N ALA A 97 6.63 -2.93 8.45
CA ALA A 97 6.56 -4.39 8.54
C ALA A 97 6.17 -5.13 7.25
N ASN A 98 5.20 -4.65 6.46
CA ASN A 98 4.82 -5.32 5.21
C ASN A 98 5.89 -5.16 4.12
N LYS A 99 6.59 -4.02 4.09
CA LYS A 99 7.74 -3.81 3.19
C LYS A 99 8.91 -4.72 3.58
N VAL A 100 9.18 -4.85 4.88
CA VAL A 100 10.20 -5.78 5.40
C VAL A 100 9.82 -7.23 5.14
N TYR A 101 8.54 -7.60 5.30
CA TYR A 101 8.04 -8.94 4.99
C TYR A 101 8.21 -9.28 3.50
N LEU A 102 7.87 -8.35 2.59
CA LEU A 102 8.08 -8.53 1.15
C LEU A 102 9.57 -8.57 0.77
N MET A 103 10.41 -7.72 1.37
CA MET A 103 11.87 -7.78 1.19
C MET A 103 12.44 -9.12 1.67
N HIS A 104 11.98 -9.62 2.81
CA HIS A 104 12.35 -10.94 3.33
C HIS A 104 11.93 -12.09 2.41
N GLN A 105 10.69 -12.08 1.91
CA GLN A 105 10.20 -13.07 0.95
C GLN A 105 11.03 -13.05 -0.35
N LEU A 106 11.28 -11.86 -0.89
CA LEU A 106 12.08 -11.69 -2.10
C LEU A 106 13.52 -12.19 -1.91
N PHE A 107 14.17 -11.83 -0.80
CA PHE A 107 15.52 -12.25 -0.48
C PHE A 107 15.62 -13.77 -0.31
N SER A 108 14.67 -14.37 0.41
CA SER A 108 14.61 -15.82 0.64
C SER A 108 14.41 -16.60 -0.66
N LEU A 109 13.52 -16.11 -1.54
CA LEU A 109 13.30 -16.69 -2.87
C LEU A 109 14.55 -16.63 -3.74
N LYS A 110 15.24 -15.48 -3.78
CA LYS A 110 16.46 -15.31 -4.59
C LYS A 110 17.63 -16.16 -4.09
N MET A 111 17.82 -16.26 -2.78
CA MET A 111 18.88 -17.12 -2.22
C MET A 111 18.60 -18.61 -2.46
N GLY A 112 17.32 -19.02 -2.39
CA GLY A 112 16.90 -20.38 -2.72
C GLY A 112 17.11 -20.73 -4.20
N GLU A 113 16.85 -19.79 -5.11
CA GLU A 113 17.06 -19.95 -6.56
C GLU A 113 18.53 -20.16 -6.92
N VAL A 114 19.46 -19.47 -6.25
CA VAL A 114 20.92 -19.57 -6.49
C VAL A 114 21.57 -20.70 -5.65
N GLN A 115 20.79 -21.46 -4.87
CA GLN A 115 21.26 -22.51 -3.95
C GLN A 115 22.31 -22.05 -2.91
N ILE A 116 22.39 -20.75 -2.63
CA ILE A 116 23.36 -20.21 -1.67
C ILE A 116 22.71 -20.24 -0.28
N LYS A 117 23.30 -21.03 0.63
CA LYS A 117 22.86 -21.09 2.04
C LYS A 117 23.75 -20.21 2.89
N PHE A 118 23.19 -19.13 3.41
CA PHE A 118 23.80 -18.31 4.45
C PHE A 118 23.31 -18.73 5.84
N GLU A 119 24.13 -18.46 6.84
CA GLU A 119 23.72 -18.48 8.25
C GLU A 119 22.71 -17.34 8.51
N ASP A 120 21.80 -17.54 9.47
CA ASP A 120 20.68 -16.61 9.69
C ASP A 120 21.13 -15.21 10.13
N GLU A 121 22.29 -15.12 10.79
CA GLU A 121 22.92 -13.87 11.21
C GLU A 121 23.37 -13.05 10.00
N VAL A 122 23.95 -13.72 9.00
CA VAL A 122 24.40 -13.09 7.75
C VAL A 122 23.19 -12.64 6.92
N LYS A 123 22.10 -13.44 6.88
CA LYS A 123 20.84 -13.03 6.23
C LYS A 123 20.24 -11.80 6.89
N ALA A 124 20.26 -11.75 8.22
CA ALA A 124 19.77 -10.61 9.00
C ALA A 124 20.59 -9.34 8.72
N LEU A 125 21.93 -9.44 8.70
CA LEU A 125 22.81 -8.32 8.39
C LEU A 125 22.60 -7.80 6.96
N ILE A 126 22.49 -8.69 5.98
CA ILE A 126 22.23 -8.30 4.58
C ILE A 126 20.89 -7.58 4.47
N LEU A 127 19.83 -8.12 5.09
CA LEU A 127 18.51 -7.50 5.09
C LEU A 127 18.55 -6.11 5.73
N LEU A 128 19.15 -5.96 6.91
CA LEU A 128 19.30 -4.68 7.60
C LEU A 128 20.10 -3.66 6.77
N SER A 129 21.16 -4.11 6.09
CA SER A 129 21.98 -3.26 5.22
C SER A 129 21.29 -2.82 3.92
N SER A 130 20.24 -3.54 3.51
CA SER A 130 19.45 -3.24 2.30
C SER A 130 18.28 -2.30 2.55
N LEU A 131 18.01 -1.94 3.80
CA LEU A 131 16.93 -1.02 4.16
C LEU A 131 17.26 0.42 3.73
N PRO A 132 16.26 1.23 3.34
CA PRO A 132 16.48 2.64 2.99
C PRO A 132 17.01 3.47 4.17
N ASP A 133 17.75 4.55 3.89
CA ASP A 133 18.32 5.46 4.91
C ASP A 133 17.27 6.00 5.90
N SER A 134 16.01 6.13 5.49
CA SER A 134 14.90 6.52 6.36
C SER A 134 14.67 5.58 7.55
N TRP A 135 15.31 4.39 7.55
CA TRP A 135 15.25 3.37 8.61
C TRP A 135 16.47 3.36 9.53
N ALA A 136 17.41 4.29 9.39
CA ALA A 136 18.64 4.30 10.19
C ALA A 136 18.38 4.26 11.70
N ALA A 137 17.33 4.94 12.17
CA ALA A 137 16.91 4.93 13.57
C ALA A 137 16.44 3.53 14.03
N THR A 138 15.58 2.87 13.26
CA THR A 138 15.08 1.52 13.53
C THR A 138 16.20 0.48 13.47
N VAL A 139 17.10 0.57 12.48
CA VAL A 139 18.28 -0.30 12.37
C VAL A 139 19.18 -0.15 13.60
N THR A 140 19.38 1.08 14.08
CA THR A 140 20.18 1.35 15.29
C THR A 140 19.51 0.76 16.53
N ALA A 141 18.19 0.90 16.68
CA ALA A 141 17.43 0.32 17.78
C ALA A 141 17.52 -1.22 17.79
N VAL A 142 17.28 -1.87 16.66
CA VAL A 142 17.38 -3.34 16.48
C VAL A 142 18.80 -3.85 16.72
N SER A 143 19.82 -3.12 16.24
CA SER A 143 21.23 -3.49 16.43
C SER A 143 21.68 -3.33 17.89
N SER A 144 21.07 -2.40 18.62
CA SER A 144 21.36 -2.19 20.05
C SER A 144 20.70 -3.23 20.95
N SER A 145 19.49 -3.69 20.61
CA SER A 145 18.73 -4.69 21.39
C SER A 145 19.25 -6.12 21.22
N THR A 146 20.09 -6.36 20.21
CA THR A 146 20.63 -7.68 19.86
C THR A 146 22.07 -7.89 20.33
N ARG A 147 22.69 -6.91 21.02
CA ARG A 147 24.02 -7.07 21.64
C ARG A 147 24.10 -8.17 22.70
N GLU A 148 22.96 -8.63 23.23
CA GLU A 148 22.90 -9.61 24.32
C GLU A 148 22.34 -11.00 23.90
N ASN A 149 21.82 -11.16 22.67
CA ASN A 149 21.21 -12.41 22.18
C ASN A 149 21.55 -12.70 20.72
N THR A 150 21.67 -13.98 20.34
CA THR A 150 21.90 -14.43 18.95
C THR A 150 20.90 -13.81 17.97
N LEU A 151 21.41 -13.14 16.93
CA LEU A 151 20.63 -12.47 15.88
C LEU A 151 19.84 -13.49 15.05
N LYS A 152 18.62 -13.78 15.49
CA LYS A 152 17.67 -14.57 14.70
C LYS A 152 16.75 -13.67 13.92
N LEU A 153 16.57 -14.01 12.65
CA LEU A 153 15.71 -13.30 11.72
C LEU A 153 14.24 -13.22 12.20
N SER A 154 13.78 -14.23 12.95
CA SER A 154 12.48 -14.23 13.62
C SER A 154 12.33 -13.08 14.62
N ASN A 155 13.39 -12.79 15.39
CA ASN A 155 13.35 -11.76 16.43
C ASN A 155 13.27 -10.36 15.84
N ILE A 156 13.94 -10.13 14.70
CA ILE A 156 13.88 -8.87 13.95
C ILE A 156 12.47 -8.69 13.37
N ARG A 157 11.89 -9.76 12.83
CA ARG A 157 10.51 -9.75 12.32
C ARG A 157 9.52 -9.39 13.43
N ASP A 158 9.60 -10.05 14.58
CA ASP A 158 8.65 -9.84 15.68
C ASP A 158 8.80 -8.44 16.28
N LEU A 159 10.02 -7.91 16.36
CA LEU A 159 10.29 -6.54 16.81
C LEU A 159 9.71 -5.49 15.83
N ILE A 160 9.85 -5.71 14.53
CA ILE A 160 9.29 -4.83 13.49
C ILE A 160 7.75 -4.93 13.41
N LEU A 161 7.17 -6.08 13.78
CA LEU A 161 5.72 -6.28 13.85
C LEU A 161 5.08 -5.77 15.14
N SER A 162 5.89 -5.45 16.16
CA SER A 162 5.43 -4.92 17.45
C SER A 162 5.35 -3.39 17.52
N GLU A 163 5.86 -2.68 16.49
CA GLU A 163 5.66 -1.24 16.23
C GLU A 163 4.50 -1.00 15.27
#